data_AF-A0A2E6LZ26-F1
#
_entry.id   AF-A0A2E6LZ26-F1
#
_cell.length_a   1.000
_cell.length_b   1.000
_cell.length_c   1.000
_cell.angle_alpha   90.00
_cell.angle_beta   90.00
_cell.angle_gamma   90.00
#
_symmetry.space_group_name_H-M   'P 1'
#
loop_
_entity.id
_entity.type
_entity.pdbx_description
1 polymer ?
#
loop_
_entity_poly.entity_id
_entity_poly.type
_entity_poly.pdbx_seq_one_letter_code
_entity_poly.pdbx_strand_id
1 'polypeptide(L)'
;MQSSFDQFELDSIYQNQIGFETVEKMLPYLPAMSVSAINIFRFIRHYLVEGGMGATDVPVTEIALHLERAGLPLLIAGQIESLFETQFPAIYCINFNVLEEMELVLIKKHIFEEMLDKIESI
;
A
#
# COMPACT_ATOMS: atom_id res chain seq x y z
N MET A 1 -8.22 -17.51 4.64
CA MET A 1 -8.56 -16.59 5.74
C MET A 1 -8.66 -15.22 5.12
N GLN A 2 -9.84 -14.61 5.06
CA GLN A 2 -9.97 -13.19 4.71
C GLN A 2 -9.32 -12.40 5.85
N SER A 3 -8.31 -11.60 5.53
CA SER A 3 -7.65 -10.78 6.52
C SER A 3 -8.57 -9.61 6.88
N SER A 4 -8.41 -9.05 8.08
CA SER A 4 -9.12 -7.82 8.47
C SER A 4 -8.82 -6.62 7.54
N PHE A 5 -7.86 -6.76 6.63
CA PHE A 5 -7.48 -5.78 5.61
C PHE A 5 -8.32 -5.86 4.33
N ASP A 6 -9.24 -6.82 4.21
CA ASP A 6 -10.03 -7.06 2.98
C ASP A 6 -11.47 -6.51 3.08
N GLN A 7 -11.77 -5.61 4.03
CA GLN A 7 -13.14 -5.21 4.38
C GLN A 7 -13.58 -3.82 3.89
N PHE A 8 -12.77 -3.12 3.10
CA PHE A 8 -13.05 -1.73 2.68
C PHE A 8 -13.51 -1.65 1.23
N GLU A 9 -14.38 -0.70 0.91
CA GLU A 9 -14.83 -0.46 -0.47
C GLU A 9 -13.67 0.05 -1.33
N LEU A 10 -13.12 -0.84 -2.18
CA LEU A 10 -11.94 -0.52 -3.00
C LEU A 10 -12.18 0.66 -3.95
N ASP A 11 -13.38 0.81 -4.48
CA ASP A 11 -13.74 1.91 -5.37
C ASP A 11 -13.58 3.29 -4.70
N SER A 12 -13.68 3.35 -3.36
CA SER A 12 -13.47 4.60 -2.60
C SER A 12 -12.00 4.95 -2.39
N ILE A 13 -11.10 3.98 -2.57
CA ILE A 13 -9.66 4.12 -2.29
C ILE A 13 -8.79 4.00 -3.55
N TYR A 14 -9.38 4.04 -4.75
CA TYR A 14 -8.67 4.21 -6.01
C TYR A 14 -9.22 5.40 -6.80
N GLN A 15 -8.37 6.35 -7.16
CA GLN A 15 -8.73 7.47 -8.03
C GLN A 15 -8.48 7.15 -9.51
N ASN A 16 -7.55 6.22 -9.78
CA ASN A 16 -7.19 5.80 -11.12
C ASN A 16 -7.70 4.37 -11.38
N GLN A 17 -8.73 4.28 -12.22
CA GLN A 17 -9.35 3.01 -12.60
C GLN A 17 -8.37 2.03 -13.25
N ILE A 18 -7.42 2.52 -14.04
CA ILE A 18 -6.42 1.68 -14.70
C ILE A 18 -5.46 1.08 -13.66
N GLY A 19 -5.06 1.88 -12.67
CA GLY A 19 -4.24 1.44 -11.54
C GLY A 19 -4.94 0.33 -10.76
N PHE A 20 -6.19 0.57 -10.37
CA PHE A 20 -7.04 -0.44 -9.72
C PHE A 20 -7.12 -1.75 -10.49
N GLU A 21 -7.53 -1.69 -11.77
CA GLU A 21 -7.67 -2.89 -12.59
C GLU A 21 -6.36 -3.65 -12.76
N THR A 22 -5.24 -2.93 -12.86
CA THR A 22 -3.92 -3.54 -13.00
C THR A 22 -3.56 -4.30 -11.72
N VAL A 23 -3.75 -3.67 -10.55
CA VAL A 23 -3.47 -4.32 -9.26
C VAL A 23 -4.36 -5.56 -9.08
N GLU A 24 -5.67 -5.44 -9.31
CA GLU A 24 -6.61 -6.56 -9.15
C GLU A 24 -6.32 -7.74 -10.08
N LYS A 25 -5.98 -7.47 -11.34
CA LYS A 25 -5.62 -8.52 -12.30
C LYS A 25 -4.32 -9.24 -11.91
N MET A 26 -3.38 -8.52 -11.30
CA MET A 26 -2.06 -9.06 -10.96
C MET A 26 -2.01 -9.76 -9.61
N LEU A 27 -2.83 -9.35 -8.64
CA LEU A 27 -2.86 -9.89 -7.27
C LEU A 27 -2.78 -11.43 -7.18
N PRO A 28 -3.52 -12.23 -7.98
CA PRO A 28 -3.47 -13.69 -7.91
C PRO A 28 -2.11 -14.31 -8.25
N TYR A 29 -1.26 -13.58 -8.97
CA TYR A 29 0.04 -14.04 -9.44
C TYR A 29 1.19 -13.57 -8.56
N LEU A 30 0.93 -12.62 -7.66
CA LEU A 30 1.97 -12.06 -6.80
C LEU A 30 2.34 -13.00 -5.64
N PRO A 31 3.59 -12.94 -5.15
CA PRO A 31 3.98 -13.60 -3.92
C PRO A 31 3.14 -13.12 -2.73
N ALA A 32 2.90 -14.01 -1.76
CA ALA A 32 2.09 -13.69 -0.58
C ALA A 32 2.58 -12.45 0.21
N MET A 33 3.89 -12.23 0.24
CA MET A 33 4.48 -11.03 0.86
C MET A 33 4.09 -9.74 0.13
N SER A 34 4.11 -9.75 -1.21
CA SER A 34 3.72 -8.59 -2.02
C SER A 34 2.22 -8.30 -1.88
N VAL A 35 1.38 -9.35 -1.86
CA VAL A 35 -0.06 -9.20 -1.59
C VAL A 35 -0.30 -8.58 -0.22
N SER A 36 0.41 -9.04 0.81
CA SER A 36 0.29 -8.49 2.17
C SER A 36 0.68 -7.02 2.22
N ALA A 37 1.75 -6.63 1.52
CA ALA A 37 2.18 -5.23 1.42
C ALA A 37 1.13 -4.36 0.72
N ILE A 38 0.58 -4.82 -0.42
CA ILE A 38 -0.50 -4.12 -1.13
C ILE A 38 -1.72 -3.94 -0.22
N ASN A 39 -2.11 -4.96 0.53
CA ASN A 39 -3.22 -4.87 1.47
C ASN A 39 -2.96 -3.86 2.61
N ILE A 40 -1.73 -3.75 3.09
CA ILE A 40 -1.35 -2.70 4.05
C ILE A 40 -1.45 -1.31 3.41
N PHE A 41 -1.03 -1.13 2.15
CA PHE A 41 -1.15 0.16 1.48
C PHE A 41 -2.62 0.57 1.25
N ARG A 42 -3.47 -0.38 0.84
CA ARG A 42 -4.93 -0.20 0.75
C ARG A 42 -5.55 0.19 2.08
N PHE A 43 -5.15 -0.49 3.15
CA PHE A 43 -5.59 -0.20 4.51
C PHE A 43 -5.27 1.23 4.93
N ILE A 44 -4.03 1.67 4.69
CA ILE A 44 -3.61 3.04 5.01
C ILE A 44 -4.40 4.05 4.18
N ARG A 45 -4.57 3.81 2.87
CA ARG A 45 -5.37 4.69 2.00
C ARG A 45 -6.80 4.85 2.50
N HIS A 46 -7.44 3.76 2.95
CA HIS A 46 -8.77 3.84 3.54
C HIS A 46 -8.83 4.83 4.71
N TYR A 47 -7.93 4.71 5.69
CA TYR A 47 -7.90 5.62 6.84
C TYR A 47 -7.48 7.04 6.49
N LEU A 48 -6.64 7.25 5.47
CA LEU A 48 -6.33 8.58 4.96
C LEU A 48 -7.55 9.25 4.32
N VAL A 49 -8.38 8.50 3.60
CA VAL A 49 -9.63 9.01 3.01
C VAL A 49 -10.66 9.32 4.09
N GLU A 50 -10.90 8.40 5.03
CA GLU A 50 -11.81 8.61 6.17
C GLU A 50 -11.39 9.82 7.03
N GLY A 51 -10.08 10.02 7.21
CA GLY A 51 -9.53 11.17 7.90
C GLY A 51 -9.53 12.49 7.12
N GLY A 52 -10.03 12.51 5.88
CA GLY A 52 -10.06 13.70 5.02
C GLY A 52 -8.68 14.16 4.51
N MET A 53 -7.69 13.26 4.49
CA MET A 53 -6.29 13.52 4.18
C MET A 53 -5.83 12.95 2.83
N GLY A 54 -6.75 12.49 1.98
CA GLY A 54 -6.41 11.82 0.72
C GLY A 54 -5.50 12.63 -0.23
N ALA A 55 -5.50 13.96 -0.16
CA ALA A 55 -4.65 14.82 -0.98
C ALA A 55 -3.48 15.46 -0.21
N THR A 56 -3.31 15.15 1.07
CA THR A 56 -2.29 15.77 1.93
C THR A 56 -1.05 14.91 1.97
N ASP A 57 0.11 15.53 1.78
CA ASP A 57 1.40 14.90 2.06
C ASP A 57 1.57 14.78 3.57
N VAL A 58 1.49 13.55 4.09
CA VAL A 58 1.67 13.25 5.51
C VAL A 58 3.10 12.77 5.72
N PRO A 59 3.93 13.46 6.53
CA PRO A 59 5.26 12.96 6.87
C PRO A 59 5.19 11.57 7.49
N VAL A 60 6.14 10.69 7.15
CA VAL A 60 6.17 9.33 7.73
C VAL A 60 6.19 9.38 9.25
N THR A 61 6.97 10.29 9.84
CA THR A 61 7.08 10.51 11.29
C THR A 61 5.82 11.02 11.98
N GLU A 62 4.75 11.27 11.20
CA GLU A 62 3.47 11.77 11.71
C GLU A 62 2.31 10.85 11.31
N ILE A 63 2.55 9.84 10.46
CA ILE A 63 1.46 9.02 9.90
C ILE A 63 0.69 8.28 10.98
N ALA A 64 1.35 7.81 12.05
CA ALA A 64 0.66 7.12 13.13
C ALA A 64 -0.39 8.01 13.81
N LEU A 65 -0.06 9.27 14.06
CA LEU A 65 -0.98 10.25 14.66
C LEU A 65 -2.18 10.52 13.75
N HIS A 66 -1.93 10.62 12.45
CA HIS A 66 -2.98 10.86 11.46
C HIS A 66 -3.93 9.66 11.34
N LEU A 67 -3.39 8.44 11.29
CA LEU A 67 -4.18 7.21 11.26
C LEU A 67 -4.98 7.02 12.57
N GLU A 68 -4.38 7.34 13.72
CA GLU A 68 -5.07 7.29 15.01
C GLU A 68 -6.29 8.23 15.03
N ARG A 69 -6.13 9.46 14.55
CA ARG A 69 -7.22 10.43 14.44
C ARG A 69 -8.33 9.98 13.50
N ALA A 70 -8.00 9.18 12.48
CA ALA A 70 -8.96 8.55 11.58
C ALA A 70 -9.64 7.30 12.19
N GLY A 71 -9.33 6.95 13.44
CA GLY A 71 -9.96 5.86 14.18
C GLY A 71 -9.17 4.55 14.20
N LEU A 72 -7.94 4.52 13.68
CA LEU A 72 -7.08 3.35 13.77
C LEU A 72 -6.50 3.21 15.19
N PRO A 73 -6.45 2.01 15.81
CA PRO A 73 -5.78 1.84 17.09
C PRO A 73 -4.31 2.26 17.03
N LEU A 74 -3.86 3.08 17.99
CA LEU A 74 -2.49 3.64 18.03
C LEU A 74 -1.39 2.58 17.89
N LEU A 75 -1.60 1.38 18.46
CA LEU A 75 -0.65 0.28 18.33
C LEU A 75 -0.42 -0.13 16.86
N ILE A 76 -1.51 -0.24 16.07
CA ILE A 76 -1.44 -0.60 14.65
C ILE A 76 -0.88 0.58 13.85
N ALA A 77 -1.28 1.81 14.19
CA ALA A 77 -0.77 3.01 13.55
C ALA A 77 0.76 3.15 13.71
N GLY A 78 1.29 2.90 14.92
CA GLY A 78 2.74 2.91 15.17
C GLY A 78 3.48 1.76 14.48
N GLN A 79 2.86 0.60 14.29
CA GLN A 79 3.44 -0.48 13.49
C GLN A 79 3.58 -0.09 12.02
N ILE A 80 2.60 0.64 11.47
CA ILE A 80 2.66 1.17 10.10
C ILE A 80 3.76 2.20 9.97
N GLU A 81 3.86 3.17 10.89
CA GLU A 81 4.94 4.14 10.89
C GLU A 81 6.31 3.48 10.91
N SER A 82 6.54 2.54 11.83
CA SER A 82 7.78 1.78 11.91
C SER A 82 8.08 0.97 10.64
N LEU A 83 7.05 0.41 9.99
CA LEU A 83 7.21 -0.27 8.71
C LEU A 83 7.78 0.68 7.64
N PHE A 84 7.25 1.90 7.54
CA PHE A 84 7.72 2.88 6.56
C PHE A 84 9.13 3.37 6.87
N GLU A 85 9.44 3.67 8.12
CA GLU A 85 10.78 4.10 8.53
C GLU A 85 11.85 3.03 8.24
N THR A 86 11.50 1.74 8.39
CA THR A 86 12.46 0.64 8.27
C THR A 86 12.57 0.06 6.86
N GLN A 87 11.45 -0.15 6.19
CA GLN A 87 11.40 -0.82 4.88
C GLN A 87 11.43 0.16 3.72
N PHE A 88 11.01 1.41 3.94
CA PHE A 88 10.90 2.43 2.90
C PHE A 88 11.62 3.74 3.29
N PRO A 89 12.92 3.71 3.66
CA PRO A 89 13.63 4.88 4.19
C PRO A 89 13.78 6.03 3.19
N ALA A 90 13.54 5.79 1.90
CA ALA A 90 13.54 6.81 0.86
C ALA A 90 12.22 7.59 0.75
N ILE A 91 11.16 7.14 1.44
CA ILE A 91 9.84 7.75 1.44
C ILE A 91 9.75 8.68 2.65
N TYR A 92 9.70 9.99 2.40
CA TYR A 92 9.63 11.01 3.47
C TYR A 92 8.19 11.37 3.82
N CYS A 93 7.31 11.37 2.82
CA CYS A 93 5.89 11.66 2.97
C CYS A 93 5.08 10.59 2.26
N ILE A 94 3.90 10.33 2.80
CA ILE A 94 2.91 9.41 2.27
C ILE A 94 1.67 10.23 1.94
N ASN A 95 1.13 10.00 0.75
CA ASN A 95 -0.20 10.43 0.35
C ASN A 95 -0.86 9.29 -0.41
N PHE A 96 -2.10 9.52 -0.84
CA PHE A 96 -2.86 8.54 -1.59
C PHE A 96 -2.15 8.04 -2.86
N ASN A 97 -1.59 8.94 -3.65
CA ASN A 97 -0.92 8.63 -4.91
C ASN A 97 0.38 7.85 -4.69
N VAL A 98 1.15 8.20 -3.66
CA VAL A 98 2.38 7.51 -3.28
C VAL A 98 2.08 6.05 -2.95
N LEU A 99 1.03 5.79 -2.15
CA LEU A 99 0.63 4.43 -1.79
C LEU A 99 0.18 3.63 -3.02
N GLU A 100 -0.59 4.23 -3.93
CA GLU A 100 -0.97 3.58 -5.18
C GLU A 100 0.25 3.28 -6.07
N GLU A 101 1.19 4.22 -6.20
CA GLU A 101 2.42 4.01 -6.95
C GLU A 101 3.27 2.88 -6.36
N MET A 102 3.35 2.78 -5.04
CA MET A 102 4.06 1.68 -4.36
C MET A 102 3.48 0.30 -4.70
N GLU A 103 2.15 0.18 -4.84
CA GLU A 103 1.52 -1.07 -5.29
C GLU A 103 1.99 -1.45 -6.70
N LEU A 104 1.98 -0.49 -7.62
CA LEU A 104 2.43 -0.69 -8.99
C LEU A 104 3.93 -1.00 -9.07
N VAL A 105 4.74 -0.39 -8.22
CA VAL A 105 6.19 -0.68 -8.12
C VAL A 105 6.43 -2.11 -7.66
N LEU A 106 5.66 -2.62 -6.69
CA LEU A 106 5.76 -4.02 -6.26
C LEU A 106 5.41 -4.99 -7.39
N ILE A 107 4.34 -4.70 -8.13
CA ILE A 107 3.94 -5.50 -9.30
C ILE A 107 5.03 -5.46 -10.36
N LYS A 108 5.54 -4.26 -10.68
CA LYS A 108 6.60 -4.07 -11.67
C LYS A 108 7.85 -4.85 -11.28
N LYS A 109 8.29 -4.75 -10.02
CA LYS A 109 9.45 -5.48 -9.51
C LYS A 109 9.27 -6.99 -9.69
N HIS A 110 8.11 -7.52 -9.32
CA HIS A 110 7.81 -8.94 -9.50
C HIS A 110 7.87 -9.38 -10.97
N ILE A 111 7.29 -8.61 -11.89
CA ILE A 111 7.36 -8.89 -13.33
C ILE A 111 8.82 -8.93 -13.81
N PHE A 112 9.65 -7.98 -13.37
CA PHE A 112 11.08 -7.96 -13.74
C PHE A 112 11.82 -9.19 -13.22
N GLU A 113 11.57 -9.59 -11.97
CA GLU A 113 12.16 -10.80 -11.38
C GLU A 113 11.77 -12.04 -12.18
N GLU A 114 10.48 -12.23 -12.50
CA GLU A 114 10.05 -13.37 -13.32
C GLU A 114 10.64 -13.37 -14.72
N MET A 115 10.86 -12.20 -15.32
CA MET A 115 11.48 -12.08 -16.64
C MET A 115 12.97 -12.41 -16.60
N LEU A 116 13.68 -11.96 -15.56
CA LEU A 116 15.11 -12.25 -15.37
C LEU A 116 15.32 -13.75 -15.10
N ASP A 117 14.51 -14.34 -14.22
CA ASP A 117 14.57 -15.78 -13.93
C ASP A 117 14.37 -16.63 -15.20
N LYS A 118 13.47 -16.19 -16.10
CA LYS A 118 13.26 -16.85 -17.39
C LYS A 118 14.47 -16.74 -18.32
N ILE A 119 15.19 -15.62 -18.31
CA ILE A 119 16.38 -15.43 -19.15
C ILE A 119 17.56 -16.28 -18.64
N GLU A 120 17.74 -16.36 -17.32
CA GLU A 120 18.84 -17.14 -16.71
C GLU A 120 18.61 -18.66 -16.77
N SER A 121 17.38 -19.10 -17.07
CA SER A 121 17.02 -20.51 -17.25
C SER A 121 17.24 -21.09 -18.65
N ILE A 122 17.75 -20.27 -19.60
CA ILE A 122 18.04 -20.63 -21.02
C ILE A 122 19.55 -20.77 -21.21
#